data_AF-A0A6C1QDX2-F1
#
_entry.id   AF-A0A6C1QDX2-F1
#
_cell.length_a   1.000
_cell.length_b   1.000
_cell.length_c   1.000
_cell.angle_alpha   90.00
_cell.angle_beta   90.00
_cell.angle_gamma   90.00
#
_symmetry.space_group_name_H-M   'P 1'
#
loop_
_entity.id
_entity.type
_entity.pdbx_description
1 polymer ?
#
loop_
_entity_poly.entity_id
_entity_poly.type
_entity_poly.pdbx_seq_one_letter_code
_entity_poly.pdbx_strand_id
1 'polypeptide(L)'
;MRTKITILVVFMMVFSQITQAQSRRERRLERQRMEQLEREKQEKRLEDETLPRPQVQSDQTEQRRVAIESQVVREDKPLIRIAESDFVKVFERAEPLVTQQNNGEINWSGQYIEARGESVIDMERFSNPAQARAMAVRGAVVVAQRNLLEIINGVQVTSESKVIDMIAESDYIVTRVDGIVRGARMVGDPAEKYGMIEVTLRIDLYEPGGLAPIVYESISDTRRREPAKAIATPVQRETQAARTSADGRKVADQTSQQEILEALVLNLQGKNFDPALFPVLIDEEGNILLDLTQLYDPRKGNFPKILHAGREIFDELGFKEGVQVIDVISNHSGTLTIDKKHTRNIDWGQIGRTIGTIGKLALMFL
;
A
#
# COMPACT_ATOMS: atom_id res chain seq x y z
N MET A 1 25.48 70.12 -43.50
CA MET A 1 25.41 68.64 -43.37
C MET A 1 26.73 67.93 -43.06
N ARG A 2 27.90 68.61 -43.00
CA ARG A 2 29.20 67.92 -42.79
C ARG A 2 29.67 67.80 -41.32
N THR A 3 29.10 68.53 -40.37
CA THR A 3 29.55 68.56 -38.97
C THR A 3 28.85 67.57 -38.04
N LYS A 4 27.68 67.03 -38.40
CA LYS A 4 26.93 66.06 -37.58
C LYS A 4 27.37 64.61 -37.79
N ILE A 5 28.02 64.29 -38.92
CA ILE A 5 28.47 62.93 -39.24
C ILE A 5 29.80 62.60 -38.55
N THR A 6 30.67 63.60 -38.33
CA THR A 6 31.98 63.38 -37.70
C THR A 6 31.90 63.06 -36.20
N ILE A 7 30.89 63.57 -35.48
CA ILE A 7 30.72 63.33 -34.03
C ILE A 7 30.20 61.91 -33.76
N LEU A 8 29.37 61.35 -34.65
CA LEU A 8 28.82 60.00 -34.48
C LEU A 8 29.89 58.90 -34.68
N VAL A 9 30.83 59.12 -35.61
CA VAL A 9 31.94 58.16 -35.88
C VAL A 9 32.96 58.15 -34.75
N VAL A 10 33.24 59.30 -34.12
CA VAL A 10 34.13 59.38 -32.95
C VAL A 10 33.51 58.71 -31.73
N PHE A 11 32.20 58.86 -31.51
CA PHE A 11 31.52 58.22 -30.38
C PHE A 11 31.48 56.68 -30.51
N MET A 12 31.31 56.16 -31.74
CA MET A 12 31.33 54.71 -31.99
C MET A 12 32.72 54.09 -31.84
N MET A 13 33.80 54.82 -32.17
CA MET A 13 35.18 54.35 -31.93
C MET A 13 35.56 54.34 -30.45
N VAL A 14 35.11 55.32 -29.65
CA VAL A 14 35.38 55.34 -28.20
C VAL A 14 34.58 54.25 -27.48
N PHE A 15 33.34 53.99 -27.88
CA PHE A 15 32.53 52.90 -27.31
C PHE A 15 33.13 51.51 -27.64
N SER A 16 33.64 51.32 -28.87
CA SER A 16 34.34 50.09 -29.26
C SER A 16 35.63 49.83 -28.47
N GLN A 17 36.36 50.87 -28.09
CA GLN A 17 37.57 50.75 -27.26
C GLN A 17 37.24 50.39 -25.80
N ILE A 18 36.15 50.92 -25.25
CA ILE A 18 35.70 50.64 -23.88
C ILE A 18 35.22 49.18 -23.73
N THR A 19 34.50 48.64 -24.71
CA THR A 19 34.10 47.20 -24.72
C THR A 19 35.29 46.25 -24.90
N GLN A 20 36.33 46.64 -25.65
CA GLN A 20 37.56 45.83 -25.77
C GLN A 20 38.41 45.89 -24.48
N ALA A 21 38.38 46.99 -23.73
CA ALA A 21 39.11 47.11 -22.48
C ALA A 21 38.48 46.28 -21.34
N GLN A 22 37.14 46.21 -21.27
CA GLN A 22 36.44 45.39 -20.27
C GLN A 22 36.65 43.88 -20.50
N SER A 23 36.50 43.40 -21.73
CA SER A 23 36.74 41.99 -22.06
C SER A 23 38.20 41.55 -21.85
N ARG A 24 39.18 42.45 -22.02
CA ARG A 24 40.59 42.18 -21.68
C ARG A 24 40.82 42.08 -20.16
N ARG A 25 40.09 42.83 -19.34
CA ARG A 25 40.15 42.72 -17.87
C ARG A 25 39.55 41.41 -17.37
N GLU A 26 38.40 41.01 -17.89
CA GLU A 26 37.75 39.74 -17.50
C GLU A 26 38.62 38.53 -17.86
N ARG A 27 39.17 38.49 -19.08
CA ARG A 27 40.10 37.41 -19.48
C ARG A 27 41.38 37.36 -18.65
N ARG A 28 41.86 38.51 -18.15
CA ARG A 28 42.99 38.55 -17.22
C ARG A 28 42.61 37.99 -15.85
N LEU A 29 41.41 38.32 -15.35
CA LEU A 29 40.91 37.82 -14.07
C LEU A 29 40.66 36.30 -14.12
N GLU A 30 40.10 35.79 -15.22
CA GLU A 30 39.89 34.35 -15.43
C GLU A 30 41.21 33.58 -15.52
N ARG A 31 42.22 34.12 -16.23
CA ARG A 31 43.56 33.52 -16.27
C ARG A 31 44.19 33.46 -14.88
N GLN A 32 44.08 34.53 -14.08
CA GLN A 32 44.59 34.55 -12.71
C GLN A 32 43.88 33.52 -11.80
N ARG A 33 42.56 33.34 -11.96
CA ARG A 33 41.80 32.31 -11.23
C ARG A 33 42.21 30.90 -11.65
N MET A 34 42.43 30.67 -12.94
CA MET A 34 42.89 29.36 -13.45
C MET A 34 44.30 29.05 -12.96
N GLU A 35 45.22 30.02 -12.97
CA GLU A 35 46.57 29.85 -12.42
C GLU A 35 46.54 29.58 -10.91
N GLN A 36 45.63 30.22 -10.15
CA GLN A 36 45.42 29.90 -8.73
C GLN A 36 44.90 28.47 -8.53
N LEU A 37 43.93 28.03 -9.32
CA LEU A 37 43.38 26.67 -9.28
C LEU A 37 44.41 25.62 -9.67
N GLU A 38 45.28 25.90 -10.64
CA GLU A 38 46.38 25.02 -11.02
C GLU A 38 47.45 24.95 -9.94
N ARG A 39 47.78 26.07 -9.28
CA ARG A 39 48.68 26.08 -8.13
C ARG A 39 48.11 25.29 -6.96
N GLU A 40 46.83 25.49 -6.64
CA GLU A 40 46.18 24.74 -5.55
C GLU A 40 46.09 23.23 -5.87
N LYS A 41 45.88 22.87 -7.14
CA LYS A 41 45.95 21.46 -7.60
C LYS A 41 47.37 20.89 -7.55
N GLN A 42 48.39 21.68 -7.88
CA GLN A 42 49.79 21.27 -7.76
C GLN A 42 50.20 21.13 -6.30
N GLU A 43 49.77 22.04 -5.43
CA GLU A 43 50.05 22.04 -4.00
C GLU A 43 49.40 20.81 -3.33
N LYS A 44 48.14 20.49 -3.67
CA LYS A 44 47.49 19.24 -3.24
C LYS A 44 48.17 17.99 -3.80
N ARG A 45 48.71 18.04 -5.02
CA ARG A 45 49.50 16.93 -5.61
C ARG A 45 50.83 16.73 -4.88
N LEU A 46 51.48 17.81 -4.45
CA LEU A 46 52.74 17.78 -3.70
C LEU A 46 52.54 17.35 -2.24
N GLU A 47 51.40 17.68 -1.62
CA GLU A 47 51.01 17.12 -0.31
C GLU A 47 50.75 15.61 -0.38
N ASP A 48 50.14 15.11 -1.46
CA ASP A 48 49.86 13.68 -1.65
C ASP A 48 51.15 12.86 -1.94
N GLU A 49 52.21 13.52 -2.42
CA GLU A 49 53.51 12.90 -2.75
C GLU A 49 54.50 12.87 -1.57
N THR A 50 54.20 13.57 -0.46
CA THR A 50 55.10 13.72 0.71
C THR A 50 54.69 12.90 1.94
N LEU A 51 53.61 12.12 1.87
CA LEU A 51 53.24 11.15 2.91
C LEU A 51 54.06 9.85 2.79
N PRO A 52 54.64 9.33 3.88
CA PRO A 52 55.44 8.11 3.84
C PRO A 52 54.56 6.90 3.49
N ARG A 53 54.97 6.16 2.45
CA ARG A 53 54.34 4.89 2.04
C ARG A 53 54.46 3.84 3.17
N PRO A 54 53.35 3.21 3.60
CA PRO A 54 53.44 2.00 4.40
C PRO A 54 54.12 0.89 3.59
N GLN A 55 55.05 0.16 4.22
CA GLN A 55 55.63 -1.05 3.65
C GLN A 55 54.53 -2.10 3.51
N VAL A 56 54.21 -2.47 2.26
CA VAL A 56 53.32 -3.58 1.94
C VAL A 56 54.12 -4.87 2.11
N GLN A 57 54.02 -5.47 3.29
CA GLN A 57 54.34 -6.88 3.48
C GLN A 57 53.12 -7.68 3.01
N SER A 58 53.39 -8.63 2.11
CA SER A 58 52.41 -9.47 1.46
C SER A 58 51.55 -10.24 2.46
N ASP A 59 50.29 -9.87 2.59
CA ASP A 59 49.30 -10.75 3.21
C ASP A 59 48.12 -10.94 2.24
N GLN A 60 48.21 -12.03 1.46
CA GLN A 60 47.16 -12.51 0.56
C GLN A 60 45.85 -12.87 1.29
N THR A 61 45.83 -12.72 2.61
CA THR A 61 44.68 -12.90 3.49
C THR A 61 43.68 -11.74 3.37
N GLU A 62 44.12 -10.53 3.00
CA GLU A 62 43.26 -9.34 3.06
C GLU A 62 42.47 -9.09 1.77
N GLN A 63 43.01 -9.47 0.60
CA GLN A 63 42.24 -9.45 -0.66
C GLN A 63 41.15 -10.53 -0.71
N ARG A 64 41.34 -11.63 0.04
CA ARG A 64 40.28 -12.63 0.24
C ARG A 64 39.23 -12.16 1.26
N ARG A 65 39.58 -11.24 2.18
CA ARG A 65 38.62 -10.58 3.07
C ARG A 65 37.82 -9.49 2.34
N VAL A 66 38.46 -8.66 1.52
CA VAL A 66 37.77 -7.58 0.77
C VAL A 66 36.89 -8.13 -0.39
N ALA A 67 37.20 -9.32 -0.93
CA ALA A 67 36.33 -10.00 -1.90
C ALA A 67 35.22 -10.87 -1.25
N ILE A 68 35.25 -11.08 0.08
CA ILE A 68 34.17 -11.70 0.85
C ILE A 68 33.31 -10.64 1.55
N GLU A 69 33.83 -9.41 1.71
CA GLU A 69 33.18 -8.28 2.37
C GLU A 69 32.72 -7.19 1.38
N SER A 70 32.69 -7.49 0.08
CA SER A 70 31.80 -6.81 -0.87
C SER A 70 30.38 -7.34 -0.66
N GLN A 71 29.81 -6.89 0.45
CA GLN A 71 28.50 -6.26 0.44
C GLN A 71 27.37 -7.11 -0.16
N VAL A 72 27.01 -8.17 0.55
CA VAL A 72 25.59 -8.28 0.91
C VAL A 72 25.31 -7.11 1.85
N VAL A 73 25.07 -5.93 1.28
CA VAL A 73 24.23 -4.96 1.98
C VAL A 73 22.91 -5.70 2.14
N ARG A 74 22.71 -6.28 3.33
CA ARG A 74 21.39 -6.70 3.77
C ARG A 74 20.58 -5.41 3.92
N GLU A 75 20.11 -4.90 2.78
CA GLU A 75 18.98 -3.98 2.77
C GLU A 75 17.81 -4.83 3.25
N ASP A 76 17.65 -4.90 4.57
CA ASP A 76 16.45 -5.42 5.22
C ASP A 76 15.29 -4.51 4.81
N LYS A 77 14.75 -4.73 3.61
CA LYS A 77 13.62 -3.97 3.08
C LYS A 77 12.36 -4.45 3.81
N PRO A 78 11.57 -3.54 4.38
CA PRO A 78 10.36 -3.93 5.10
C PRO A 78 9.23 -4.41 4.19
N LEU A 79 9.34 -4.15 2.87
CA LEU A 79 8.41 -4.61 1.85
C LEU A 79 9.12 -5.55 0.88
N ILE A 80 8.47 -6.66 0.57
CA ILE A 80 8.94 -7.65 -0.39
C ILE A 80 8.35 -7.33 -1.75
N ARG A 81 9.19 -7.34 -2.78
CA ARG A 81 8.72 -7.29 -4.17
C ARG A 81 8.43 -8.68 -4.68
N ILE A 82 7.17 -8.95 -5.02
CA ILE A 82 6.68 -10.25 -5.49
C ILE A 82 6.16 -10.07 -6.91
N ALA A 83 6.57 -10.93 -7.85
CA ALA A 83 5.94 -10.95 -9.16
C ALA A 83 4.47 -11.36 -9.03
N GLU A 84 3.57 -10.72 -9.78
CA GLU A 84 2.13 -11.03 -9.72
C GLU A 84 1.83 -12.52 -9.92
N SER A 85 2.55 -13.19 -10.84
CA SER A 85 2.41 -14.63 -11.05
C SER A 85 2.75 -15.48 -9.83
N ASP A 86 3.72 -15.05 -9.02
CA ASP A 86 4.11 -15.79 -7.82
C ASP A 86 3.17 -15.50 -6.66
N PHE A 87 2.66 -14.28 -6.58
CA PHE A 87 1.59 -13.94 -5.64
C PHE A 87 0.31 -14.73 -5.91
N VAL A 88 -0.09 -14.91 -7.16
CA VAL A 88 -1.25 -15.74 -7.51
C VAL A 88 -1.05 -17.17 -7.00
N LYS A 89 0.15 -17.74 -7.15
CA LYS A 89 0.48 -19.07 -6.60
C LYS A 89 0.47 -19.12 -5.07
N VAL A 90 0.81 -18.02 -4.37
CA VAL A 90 0.59 -17.92 -2.91
C VAL A 90 -0.88 -17.92 -2.62
N PHE A 91 -1.62 -17.02 -3.27
CA PHE A 91 -3.03 -16.80 -3.01
C PHE A 91 -3.85 -18.09 -3.18
N GLU A 92 -3.57 -18.86 -4.23
CA GLU A 92 -4.26 -20.13 -4.51
C GLU A 92 -3.94 -21.25 -3.51
N ARG A 93 -2.78 -21.19 -2.84
CA ARG A 93 -2.33 -22.22 -1.87
C ARG A 93 -2.49 -21.79 -0.41
N ALA A 94 -2.61 -20.50 -0.16
CA ALA A 94 -2.80 -19.92 1.16
C ALA A 94 -4.15 -20.36 1.72
N GLU A 95 -4.18 -20.60 3.02
CA GLU A 95 -5.45 -20.85 3.70
C GLU A 95 -6.23 -19.53 3.78
N PRO A 96 -7.49 -19.49 3.33
CA PRO A 96 -8.27 -18.28 3.40
C PRO A 96 -8.56 -17.94 4.86
N LEU A 97 -8.33 -16.69 5.22
CA LEU A 97 -8.70 -16.17 6.53
C LEU A 97 -10.22 -15.95 6.56
N VAL A 98 -10.92 -16.84 7.26
CA VAL A 98 -12.39 -16.84 7.33
C VAL A 98 -12.86 -16.80 8.79
N THR A 99 -13.78 -15.88 9.09
CA THR A 99 -14.54 -15.88 10.35
C THR A 99 -15.89 -16.55 10.11
N GLN A 100 -16.07 -17.74 10.69
CA GLN A 100 -17.31 -18.50 10.61
C GLN A 100 -18.43 -17.84 11.44
N GLN A 101 -19.64 -17.84 10.90
CA GLN A 101 -20.86 -17.33 11.54
C GLN A 101 -21.96 -18.40 11.45
N ASN A 102 -23.00 -18.30 12.27
CA ASN A 102 -24.07 -19.32 12.33
C ASN A 102 -24.67 -19.63 10.94
N ASN A 103 -24.98 -18.58 10.17
CA ASN A 103 -25.65 -18.69 8.87
C ASN A 103 -24.82 -18.09 7.74
N GLY A 104 -23.50 -18.07 7.86
CA GLY A 104 -22.65 -17.39 6.87
C GLY A 104 -21.20 -17.32 7.31
N GLU A 105 -20.44 -16.47 6.64
CA GLU A 105 -19.04 -16.26 6.94
C GLU A 105 -18.56 -14.89 6.47
N ILE A 106 -17.48 -14.41 7.08
CA ILE A 106 -16.72 -13.27 6.60
C ILE A 106 -15.40 -13.84 6.07
N ASN A 107 -15.20 -13.76 4.76
CA ASN A 107 -13.95 -14.17 4.12
C ASN A 107 -13.06 -12.94 3.91
N TRP A 108 -12.09 -12.76 4.80
CA TRP A 108 -11.19 -11.61 4.81
C TRP A 108 -10.17 -11.67 3.68
N SER A 109 -9.73 -12.87 3.30
CA SER A 109 -8.82 -13.08 2.17
C SER A 109 -9.51 -12.84 0.82
N GLY A 110 -10.71 -13.39 0.67
CA GLY A 110 -11.59 -13.17 -0.48
C GLY A 110 -12.20 -11.76 -0.51
N GLN A 111 -12.17 -11.05 0.62
CA GLN A 111 -12.75 -9.73 0.84
C GLN A 111 -14.26 -9.67 0.57
N TYR A 112 -15.02 -10.62 1.10
CA TYR A 112 -16.48 -10.63 0.99
C TYR A 112 -17.14 -11.21 2.25
N ILE A 113 -18.44 -10.95 2.40
CA ILE A 113 -19.32 -11.53 3.41
C ILE A 113 -20.37 -12.37 2.68
N GLU A 114 -20.61 -13.57 3.17
CA GLU A 114 -21.69 -14.42 2.69
C GLU A 114 -22.68 -14.76 3.80
N ALA A 115 -23.95 -14.88 3.43
CA ALA A 115 -24.99 -15.38 4.30
C ALA A 115 -25.95 -16.30 3.54
N ARG A 116 -26.35 -17.38 4.20
CA ARG A 116 -27.29 -18.38 3.72
C ARG A 116 -28.67 -18.11 4.27
N GLY A 117 -29.69 -18.46 3.50
CA GLY A 117 -31.08 -18.40 3.92
C GLY A 117 -31.86 -19.56 3.35
N GLU A 118 -32.83 -20.05 4.12
CA GLU A 118 -33.63 -21.23 3.79
C GLU A 118 -35.13 -20.89 3.81
N SER A 119 -35.91 -21.55 2.96
CA SER A 119 -37.37 -21.43 2.95
C SER A 119 -38.06 -22.68 2.41
N VAL A 120 -39.24 -22.97 2.95
CA VAL A 120 -40.02 -24.17 2.63
C VAL A 120 -40.65 -24.06 1.25
N ILE A 121 -40.63 -25.14 0.48
CA ILE A 121 -41.47 -25.29 -0.71
C ILE A 121 -42.90 -25.64 -0.27
N ASP A 122 -43.74 -24.62 -0.15
CA ASP A 122 -45.11 -24.75 0.34
C ASP A 122 -46.08 -25.18 -0.78
N MET A 123 -46.21 -26.49 -0.96
CA MET A 123 -47.15 -27.10 -1.93
C MET A 123 -48.60 -27.08 -1.47
N GLU A 124 -48.86 -26.86 -0.17
CA GLU A 124 -50.23 -26.74 0.35
C GLU A 124 -50.82 -25.39 -0.04
N ARG A 125 -50.03 -24.32 0.08
CA ARG A 125 -50.43 -22.97 -0.30
C ARG A 125 -50.36 -22.72 -1.81
N PHE A 126 -49.37 -23.29 -2.49
CA PHE A 126 -49.16 -23.09 -3.92
C PHE A 126 -49.24 -24.43 -4.67
N SER A 127 -50.39 -24.68 -5.30
CA SER A 127 -50.66 -25.93 -6.02
C SER A 127 -49.79 -26.10 -7.28
N ASN A 128 -49.27 -25.02 -7.86
CA ASN A 128 -48.32 -25.08 -8.96
C ASN A 128 -46.88 -25.23 -8.42
N PRO A 129 -46.16 -26.33 -8.71
CA PRO A 129 -44.81 -26.57 -8.19
C PRO A 129 -43.80 -25.49 -8.57
N ALA A 130 -43.89 -24.94 -9.79
CA ALA A 130 -43.00 -23.88 -10.23
C ALA A 130 -43.25 -22.57 -9.45
N GLN A 131 -44.51 -22.28 -9.13
CA GLN A 131 -44.86 -21.14 -8.29
C GLN A 131 -44.39 -21.34 -6.85
N ALA A 132 -44.61 -22.52 -6.27
CA ALA A 132 -44.16 -22.86 -4.92
C ALA A 132 -42.64 -22.68 -4.78
N ARG A 133 -41.88 -23.21 -5.75
CA ARG A 133 -40.42 -23.07 -5.80
C ARG A 133 -39.99 -21.61 -5.93
N ALA A 134 -40.61 -20.84 -6.81
CA ALA A 134 -40.29 -19.41 -6.97
C ALA A 134 -40.55 -18.61 -5.68
N MET A 135 -41.60 -18.96 -4.93
CA MET A 135 -41.90 -18.34 -3.64
C MET A 135 -40.91 -18.75 -2.55
N ALA A 136 -40.50 -20.02 -2.51
CA ALA A 136 -39.47 -20.49 -1.60
C ALA A 136 -38.13 -19.77 -1.85
N VAL A 137 -37.71 -19.61 -3.12
CA VAL A 137 -36.50 -18.83 -3.45
C VAL A 137 -36.59 -17.40 -2.90
N ARG A 138 -37.74 -16.72 -3.05
CA ARG A 138 -37.92 -15.37 -2.50
C ARG A 138 -37.85 -15.34 -0.97
N GLY A 139 -38.46 -16.33 -0.31
CA GLY A 139 -38.38 -16.48 1.14
C GLY A 139 -36.94 -16.70 1.61
N ALA A 140 -36.20 -17.56 0.93
CA ALA A 140 -34.80 -17.87 1.25
C ALA A 140 -33.92 -16.62 1.09
N VAL A 141 -34.13 -15.82 0.04
CA VAL A 141 -33.46 -14.52 -0.14
C VAL A 141 -33.73 -13.58 1.04
N VAL A 142 -34.98 -13.44 1.50
CA VAL A 142 -35.30 -12.57 2.65
C VAL A 142 -34.62 -13.05 3.93
N VAL A 143 -34.56 -14.37 4.15
CA VAL A 143 -33.85 -14.95 5.30
C VAL A 143 -32.34 -14.70 5.19
N ALA A 144 -31.75 -14.89 4.01
CA ALA A 144 -30.34 -14.62 3.75
C ALA A 144 -30.00 -13.15 3.97
N GLN A 145 -30.86 -12.21 3.54
CA GLN A 145 -30.70 -10.77 3.79
C GLN A 145 -30.70 -10.45 5.29
N ARG A 146 -31.59 -11.06 6.07
CA ARG A 146 -31.61 -10.89 7.54
C ARG A 146 -30.30 -11.38 8.17
N ASN A 147 -29.87 -12.59 7.80
CA ASN A 147 -28.63 -13.18 8.31
C ASN A 147 -27.41 -12.32 7.90
N LEU A 148 -27.41 -11.77 6.69
CA LEU A 148 -26.35 -10.90 6.20
C LEU A 148 -26.26 -9.61 7.01
N LEU A 149 -27.39 -8.98 7.33
CA LEU A 149 -27.43 -7.80 8.19
C LEU A 149 -26.88 -8.10 9.60
N GLU A 150 -27.23 -9.25 10.18
CA GLU A 150 -26.71 -9.68 11.48
C GLU A 150 -25.18 -9.84 11.46
N ILE A 151 -24.65 -10.49 10.43
CA ILE A 151 -23.20 -10.65 10.26
C ILE A 151 -22.54 -9.28 10.10
N ILE A 152 -23.08 -8.42 9.22
CA ILE A 152 -22.56 -7.05 8.99
C ILE A 152 -22.50 -6.25 10.28
N ASN A 153 -23.56 -6.28 11.11
CA ASN A 153 -23.60 -5.57 12.39
C ASN A 153 -22.46 -5.98 13.32
N GLY A 154 -22.05 -7.26 13.30
CA GLY A 154 -20.96 -7.79 14.11
C GLY A 154 -19.54 -7.48 13.59
N VAL A 155 -19.41 -7.02 12.34
CA VAL A 155 -18.11 -6.73 11.70
C VAL A 155 -17.37 -5.67 12.51
N GLN A 156 -16.14 -6.01 12.90
CA GLN A 156 -15.22 -5.08 13.53
C GLN A 156 -14.69 -4.09 12.48
N VAL A 157 -14.83 -2.80 12.74
CA VAL A 157 -14.40 -1.76 11.80
C VAL A 157 -12.99 -1.27 12.15
N THR A 158 -12.80 -0.90 13.42
CA THR A 158 -11.51 -0.57 14.04
C THR A 158 -11.40 -1.30 15.38
N SER A 159 -10.33 -1.13 16.15
CA SER A 159 -10.21 -1.73 17.50
C SER A 159 -11.28 -1.34 18.51
N GLU A 160 -11.98 -0.24 18.27
CA GLU A 160 -12.91 0.38 19.22
C GLU A 160 -14.36 0.32 18.77
N SER A 161 -14.62 0.04 17.48
CA SER A 161 -15.95 0.17 16.89
C SER A 161 -16.32 -1.01 15.98
N LYS A 162 -17.58 -1.42 16.09
CA LYS A 162 -18.26 -2.33 15.17
C LYS A 162 -19.22 -1.55 14.28
N VAL A 163 -19.66 -2.17 13.18
CA VAL A 163 -20.65 -1.56 12.29
C VAL A 163 -21.93 -1.21 13.02
N ILE A 164 -22.39 -2.03 13.99
CA ILE A 164 -23.59 -1.74 14.78
C ILE A 164 -23.48 -0.42 15.56
N ASP A 165 -22.30 -0.08 16.08
CA ASP A 165 -22.07 1.15 16.82
C ASP A 165 -22.21 2.35 15.87
N MET A 166 -21.68 2.22 14.65
CA MET A 166 -21.75 3.27 13.63
C MET A 166 -23.18 3.45 13.10
N ILE A 167 -23.94 2.37 12.97
CA ILE A 167 -25.37 2.39 12.62
C ILE A 167 -26.16 3.16 13.69
N ALA A 168 -25.84 2.98 14.97
CA ALA A 168 -26.52 3.69 16.05
C ALA A 168 -26.28 5.22 16.01
N GLU A 169 -25.16 5.65 15.43
CA GLU A 169 -24.76 7.06 15.37
C GLU A 169 -25.16 7.77 14.06
N SER A 170 -25.53 7.04 13.00
CA SER A 170 -25.73 7.63 11.68
C SER A 170 -26.84 6.98 10.85
N ASP A 171 -27.94 7.70 10.64
CA ASP A 171 -29.02 7.34 9.72
C ASP A 171 -28.54 7.12 8.27
N TYR A 172 -27.47 7.83 7.88
CA TYR A 172 -26.84 7.62 6.58
C TYR A 172 -26.26 6.21 6.48
N ILE A 173 -25.51 5.76 7.49
CA ILE A 173 -24.96 4.40 7.53
C ILE A 173 -26.08 3.38 7.56
N VAL A 174 -27.11 3.57 8.38
CA VAL A 174 -28.29 2.70 8.43
C VAL A 174 -28.89 2.50 7.02
N THR A 175 -29.14 3.61 6.32
CA THR A 175 -29.74 3.59 4.98
C THR A 175 -28.84 2.92 3.95
N ARG A 176 -27.53 3.16 4.01
CA ARG A 176 -26.56 2.58 3.08
C ARG A 176 -26.36 1.08 3.31
N VAL A 177 -26.31 0.65 4.58
CA VAL A 177 -26.22 -0.76 4.96
C VAL A 177 -27.48 -1.52 4.50
N ASP A 178 -28.68 -1.00 4.76
CA ASP A 178 -29.92 -1.60 4.22
C ASP A 178 -29.90 -1.69 2.69
N GLY A 179 -29.39 -0.65 2.02
CA GLY A 179 -29.20 -0.63 0.57
C GLY A 179 -28.31 -1.77 0.05
N ILE A 180 -27.13 -1.97 0.62
CA ILE A 180 -26.23 -3.06 0.19
C ILE A 180 -26.75 -4.45 0.54
N VAL A 181 -27.45 -4.60 1.67
CA VAL A 181 -28.10 -5.88 2.06
C VAL A 181 -29.19 -6.25 1.06
N ARG A 182 -30.04 -5.29 0.68
CA ARG A 182 -31.07 -5.51 -0.35
C ARG A 182 -30.46 -5.78 -1.72
N GLY A 183 -29.35 -5.12 -2.04
CA GLY A 183 -28.60 -5.27 -3.28
C GLY A 183 -27.63 -6.45 -3.31
N ALA A 184 -27.57 -7.26 -2.25
CA ALA A 184 -26.63 -8.38 -2.16
C ALA A 184 -26.83 -9.36 -3.33
N ARG A 185 -25.72 -9.81 -3.92
CA ARG A 185 -25.75 -10.69 -5.08
C ARG A 185 -25.91 -12.13 -4.65
N MET A 186 -26.79 -12.86 -5.33
CA MET A 186 -26.86 -14.31 -5.17
C MET A 186 -25.63 -14.95 -5.78
N VAL A 187 -25.03 -15.90 -5.06
CA VAL A 187 -23.89 -16.69 -5.53
C VAL A 187 -24.29 -18.15 -5.64
N GLY A 188 -24.06 -18.72 -6.83
CA GLY A 188 -24.57 -20.04 -7.20
C GLY A 188 -26.08 -20.06 -7.49
N ASP A 189 -26.58 -21.25 -7.82
CA ASP A 189 -28.00 -21.49 -8.04
C ASP A 189 -28.71 -21.84 -6.71
N PRO A 190 -30.02 -21.52 -6.56
CA PRO A 190 -30.79 -21.97 -5.41
C PRO A 190 -30.78 -23.49 -5.28
N ALA A 191 -30.27 -23.98 -4.16
CA ALA A 191 -30.14 -25.41 -3.88
C ALA A 191 -31.43 -25.93 -3.24
N GLU A 192 -31.90 -27.09 -3.69
CA GLU A 192 -33.05 -27.76 -3.09
C GLU A 192 -32.58 -28.88 -2.19
N LYS A 193 -32.94 -28.80 -0.90
CA LYS A 193 -32.46 -29.73 0.13
C LYS A 193 -33.59 -30.03 1.11
N TYR A 194 -33.96 -31.30 1.24
CA TYR A 194 -35.00 -31.77 2.16
C TYR A 194 -36.35 -31.03 2.03
N GLY A 195 -36.77 -30.67 0.81
CA GLY A 195 -38.02 -29.94 0.58
C GLY A 195 -37.94 -28.42 0.86
N MET A 196 -36.74 -27.92 1.13
CA MET A 196 -36.43 -26.51 1.31
C MET A 196 -35.62 -25.99 0.12
N ILE A 197 -35.69 -24.68 -0.12
CA ILE A 197 -34.73 -23.96 -0.95
C ILE A 197 -33.74 -23.23 -0.05
N GLU A 198 -32.45 -23.42 -0.32
CA GLU A 198 -31.33 -22.69 0.26
C GLU A 198 -30.76 -21.71 -0.78
N VAL A 199 -30.45 -20.49 -0.36
CA VAL A 199 -29.83 -19.43 -1.17
C VAL A 199 -28.66 -18.82 -0.40
N THR A 200 -27.57 -18.52 -1.10
CA THR A 200 -26.44 -17.76 -0.55
C THR A 200 -26.36 -16.39 -1.19
N LEU A 201 -26.30 -15.35 -0.36
CA LEU A 201 -26.07 -13.96 -0.78
C LEU A 201 -24.66 -13.52 -0.39
N ARG A 202 -24.04 -12.70 -1.23
CA ARG A 202 -22.70 -12.15 -1.03
C ARG A 202 -22.70 -10.62 -1.13
N ILE A 203 -21.90 -9.98 -0.29
CA ILE A 203 -21.51 -8.57 -0.41
C ILE A 203 -19.99 -8.49 -0.35
N ASP A 204 -19.39 -7.61 -1.16
CA ASP A 204 -17.96 -7.39 -1.15
C ASP A 204 -17.57 -6.43 -0.01
N LEU A 205 -16.39 -6.59 0.60
CA LEU A 205 -15.95 -5.75 1.70
C LEU A 205 -15.50 -4.38 1.20
N TYR A 206 -14.55 -4.33 0.27
CA TYR A 206 -13.84 -3.08 -0.08
C TYR A 206 -14.27 -2.46 -1.40
N GLU A 207 -14.89 -3.21 -2.31
CA GLU A 207 -15.38 -2.70 -3.60
C GLU A 207 -16.27 -1.46 -3.44
N PRO A 208 -16.41 -0.58 -4.45
CA PRO A 208 -17.19 0.67 -4.33
C PRO A 208 -18.66 0.49 -3.89
N GLY A 209 -19.24 -0.68 -4.13
CA GLY A 209 -20.60 -1.06 -3.68
C GLY A 209 -20.64 -1.89 -2.39
N GLY A 210 -19.49 -2.07 -1.73
CA GLY A 210 -19.30 -2.92 -0.57
C GLY A 210 -19.55 -2.22 0.77
N LEU A 211 -19.10 -2.85 1.85
CA LEU A 211 -19.27 -2.38 3.22
C LEU A 211 -18.31 -1.24 3.60
N ALA A 212 -17.03 -1.36 3.27
CA ALA A 212 -15.97 -0.43 3.64
C ALA A 212 -16.22 1.02 3.20
N PRO A 213 -16.69 1.33 1.97
CA PRO A 213 -16.97 2.71 1.58
C PRO A 213 -18.04 3.39 2.45
N ILE A 214 -18.95 2.62 3.06
CA ILE A 214 -20.04 3.15 3.88
C ILE A 214 -19.50 3.68 5.21
N VAL A 215 -18.62 2.91 5.85
CA VAL A 215 -18.08 3.22 7.17
C VAL A 215 -16.83 4.10 7.11
N TYR A 216 -16.15 4.14 5.97
CA TYR A 216 -14.88 4.86 5.79
C TYR A 216 -14.95 6.35 6.15
N GLU A 217 -16.01 7.05 5.73
CA GLU A 217 -16.16 8.49 5.99
C GLU A 217 -16.26 8.77 7.49
N SER A 218 -17.06 7.98 8.21
CA SER A 218 -17.28 8.14 9.65
C SER A 218 -16.02 7.90 10.47
N ILE A 219 -15.19 6.91 10.10
CA ILE A 219 -13.89 6.67 10.75
C ILE A 219 -12.94 7.85 10.52
N SER A 220 -12.91 8.35 9.28
CA SER A 220 -12.05 9.46 8.86
C SER A 220 -12.40 10.74 9.60
N ASP A 221 -13.69 10.98 9.81
CA ASP A 221 -14.21 12.14 10.53
C ASP A 221 -13.94 12.07 12.04
N THR A 222 -14.15 10.92 12.69
CA THR A 222 -13.85 10.74 14.11
C THR A 222 -12.37 11.00 14.40
N ARG A 223 -11.46 10.46 13.58
CA ARG A 223 -10.01 10.71 13.72
C ARG A 223 -9.62 12.15 13.45
N ARG A 224 -10.36 12.89 12.61
CA ARG A 224 -10.11 14.32 12.39
C ARG A 224 -10.55 15.16 13.60
N ARG A 225 -11.55 14.70 14.35
CA ARG A 225 -12.14 15.41 15.50
C ARG A 225 -11.40 15.12 16.82
N GLU A 226 -10.77 13.95 16.95
CA GLU A 226 -9.94 13.62 18.11
C GLU A 226 -8.44 13.87 17.82
N PRO A 227 -7.80 14.86 18.47
CA PRO A 227 -6.35 15.02 18.39
C PRO A 227 -5.68 14.04 19.36
N ALA A 228 -5.70 12.75 19.05
CA ALA A 228 -4.91 11.76 19.79
C ALA A 228 -3.51 11.68 19.18
N LYS A 229 -2.53 12.35 19.81
CA LYS A 229 -1.06 12.07 19.83
C LYS A 229 -0.37 11.49 18.57
N ALA A 230 -0.90 11.72 17.39
CA ALA A 230 -0.29 11.29 16.15
C ALA A 230 0.85 12.25 15.79
N ILE A 231 2.10 11.78 15.90
CA ILE A 231 3.17 12.26 15.04
C ILE A 231 2.88 11.66 13.64
N ALA A 232 1.82 12.12 13.00
CA ALA A 232 1.56 11.84 11.61
C ALA A 232 2.35 12.83 10.78
N THR A 233 3.35 12.33 10.06
CA THR A 233 4.03 13.12 9.03
C THR A 233 2.99 13.39 7.93
N PRO A 234 2.71 14.65 7.56
CA PRO A 234 1.69 14.94 6.56
C PRO A 234 2.20 14.50 5.19
N VAL A 235 1.58 13.49 4.59
CA VAL A 235 1.74 13.19 3.17
C VAL A 235 0.93 14.23 2.39
N GLN A 236 1.59 15.34 2.05
CA GLN A 236 1.04 16.29 1.09
C GLN A 236 1.00 15.63 -0.29
N ARG A 237 -0.20 15.49 -0.87
CA ARG A 237 -0.35 15.18 -2.29
C ARG A 237 0.07 16.41 -3.10
N GLU A 238 1.31 16.44 -3.56
CA GLU A 238 1.71 17.40 -4.59
C GLU A 238 0.96 17.08 -5.89
N THR A 239 0.14 18.04 -6.31
CA THR A 239 -0.55 18.03 -7.59
C THR A 239 0.46 18.50 -8.64
N GLN A 240 1.10 17.60 -9.37
CA GLN A 240 1.96 18.00 -10.48
C GLN A 240 1.12 18.16 -11.75
N ALA A 241 0.88 19.43 -12.07
CA ALA A 241 0.34 19.90 -13.32
C ALA A 241 1.25 19.55 -14.50
N ALA A 242 0.61 19.28 -15.63
CA ALA A 242 1.17 18.90 -16.92
C ALA A 242 2.37 19.74 -17.37
N ARG A 243 3.39 19.07 -17.91
CA ARG A 243 4.23 19.60 -18.97
C ARG A 243 4.27 18.61 -20.13
N THR A 244 3.60 19.01 -21.20
CA THR A 244 3.80 18.53 -22.55
C THR A 244 5.28 18.54 -22.93
N SER A 245 5.76 17.45 -23.51
CA SER A 245 6.89 17.48 -24.42
C SER A 245 6.59 16.49 -25.55
N ALA A 246 6.31 17.07 -26.71
CA ALA A 246 6.32 16.41 -27.98
C ALA A 246 7.78 16.13 -28.35
N ASP A 247 8.14 14.85 -28.45
CA ASP A 247 8.97 14.40 -29.57
C ASP A 247 8.73 12.91 -29.79
N GLY A 248 8.45 12.56 -31.04
CA GLY A 248 8.07 11.23 -31.45
C GLY A 248 9.29 10.38 -31.74
N ARG A 249 9.46 9.29 -30.98
CA ARG A 249 10.05 8.05 -31.49
C ARG A 249 9.47 6.86 -30.74
N LYS A 250 8.55 6.18 -31.42
CA LYS A 250 8.10 4.83 -31.05
C LYS A 250 9.30 3.89 -31.14
N VAL A 251 9.80 3.45 -30.00
CA VAL A 251 10.48 2.17 -29.89
C VAL A 251 9.49 1.26 -29.18
N ALA A 252 8.91 0.34 -29.95
CA ALA A 252 8.11 -0.74 -29.41
C ALA A 252 9.08 -1.69 -28.71
N ASP A 253 9.18 -1.56 -27.39
CA ASP A 253 9.79 -2.58 -26.55
C ASP A 253 8.64 -3.33 -25.88
N GLN A 254 8.38 -4.55 -26.36
CA GLN A 254 7.55 -5.52 -25.67
C GLN A 254 8.37 -6.08 -24.51
N THR A 255 8.59 -5.28 -23.48
CA THR A 255 8.96 -5.82 -22.18
C THR A 255 7.66 -6.19 -21.50
N SER A 256 7.45 -7.49 -21.28
CA SER A 256 6.43 -7.98 -20.35
C SER A 256 6.55 -7.17 -19.06
N GLN A 257 5.63 -6.24 -18.84
CA GLN A 257 5.53 -5.52 -17.57
C GLN A 257 5.07 -6.57 -16.56
N GLN A 258 6.01 -7.31 -15.98
CA GLN A 258 5.75 -8.11 -14.81
C GLN A 258 5.32 -7.11 -13.74
N GLU A 259 4.02 -7.08 -13.44
CA GLU A 259 3.52 -6.25 -12.37
C GLU A 259 4.11 -6.76 -11.06
N ILE A 260 4.85 -5.88 -10.39
CA ILE A 260 5.51 -6.17 -9.12
C ILE A 260 4.58 -5.71 -8.01
N LEU A 261 4.23 -6.64 -7.13
CA LEU A 261 3.46 -6.42 -5.92
C LEU A 261 4.39 -6.16 -4.75
N GLU A 262 3.96 -5.35 -3.80
CA GLU A 262 4.66 -5.21 -2.52
C GLU A 262 3.91 -6.00 -1.45
N ALA A 263 4.63 -6.74 -0.61
CA ALA A 263 4.04 -7.52 0.47
C ALA A 263 4.69 -7.19 1.81
N LEU A 264 3.84 -7.04 2.83
CA LEU A 264 4.23 -6.92 4.22
C LEU A 264 3.93 -8.24 4.92
N VAL A 265 4.93 -8.82 5.56
CA VAL A 265 4.84 -10.13 6.19
C VAL A 265 4.87 -9.99 7.71
N LEU A 266 3.81 -10.47 8.33
CA LEU A 266 3.53 -10.35 9.76
C LEU A 266 3.51 -11.76 10.34
N ASN A 267 4.38 -12.05 11.30
CA ASN A 267 4.42 -13.34 11.96
C ASN A 267 3.59 -13.30 13.23
N LEU A 268 2.52 -14.11 13.27
CA LEU A 268 1.60 -14.12 14.40
C LEU A 268 2.07 -15.01 15.55
N GLN A 269 3.20 -15.72 15.40
CA GLN A 269 3.79 -16.54 16.45
C GLN A 269 2.80 -17.60 17.01
N GLY A 270 1.96 -18.16 16.13
CA GLY A 270 0.92 -19.12 16.50
C GLY A 270 -0.32 -18.53 17.19
N LYS A 271 -0.49 -17.20 17.17
CA LYS A 271 -1.69 -16.53 17.71
C LYS A 271 -2.76 -16.41 16.65
N ASN A 272 -4.02 -16.52 17.06
CA ASN A 272 -5.15 -16.30 16.17
C ASN A 272 -5.24 -14.82 15.78
N PHE A 273 -5.54 -14.57 14.51
CA PHE A 273 -5.84 -13.23 14.03
C PHE A 273 -7.30 -12.88 14.34
N ASP A 274 -7.55 -11.78 15.06
CA ASP A 274 -8.87 -11.16 15.20
C ASP A 274 -9.02 -10.03 14.18
N PRO A 275 -9.69 -10.29 13.04
CA PRO A 275 -9.73 -9.38 11.90
C PRO A 275 -10.66 -8.19 12.13
N ALA A 276 -10.26 -7.05 11.57
CA ALA A 276 -11.11 -5.88 11.41
C ALA A 276 -11.06 -5.37 9.96
N LEU A 277 -12.05 -4.56 9.59
CA LEU A 277 -12.14 -3.95 8.26
C LEU A 277 -10.99 -2.98 8.00
N PHE A 278 -10.51 -2.29 9.02
CA PHE A 278 -9.32 -1.46 8.90
C PHE A 278 -8.41 -1.64 10.12
N PRO A 279 -7.55 -2.67 10.09
CA PRO A 279 -6.65 -2.93 11.21
C PRO A 279 -5.61 -1.82 11.38
N VAL A 280 -5.04 -1.72 12.58
CA VAL A 280 -4.00 -0.74 12.90
C VAL A 280 -2.81 -1.45 13.51
N LEU A 281 -1.62 -1.13 13.02
CA LEU A 281 -0.35 -1.60 13.60
C LEU A 281 0.12 -0.55 14.60
N ILE A 282 0.44 -0.99 15.81
CA ILE A 282 0.94 -0.15 16.91
C ILE A 282 2.24 -0.69 17.47
N ASP A 283 3.00 0.14 18.16
CA ASP A 283 4.12 -0.31 19.00
C ASP A 283 3.64 -0.78 20.38
N GLU A 284 4.57 -1.29 21.20
CA GLU A 284 4.30 -1.72 22.58
C GLU A 284 3.82 -0.59 23.50
N GLU A 285 4.10 0.66 23.14
CA GLU A 285 3.68 1.85 23.88
C GLU A 285 2.30 2.37 23.45
N GLY A 286 1.68 1.76 22.43
CA GLY A 286 0.38 2.14 21.89
C GLY A 286 0.41 3.23 20.82
N ASN A 287 1.59 3.60 20.30
CA ASN A 287 1.69 4.56 19.21
C ASN A 287 1.40 3.88 17.87
N ILE A 288 0.69 4.57 16.99
CA ILE A 288 0.34 4.08 15.66
C ILE A 288 1.59 4.06 14.77
N LEU A 289 1.91 2.88 14.23
CA LEU A 289 2.96 2.66 13.25
C LEU A 289 2.40 2.73 11.82
N LEU A 290 1.30 2.01 11.58
CA LEU A 290 0.64 1.99 10.28
C LEU A 290 -0.87 1.86 10.47
N ASP A 291 -1.60 2.78 9.86
CA ASP A 291 -3.05 2.79 9.84
C ASP A 291 -3.54 2.38 8.45
N LEU A 292 -4.10 1.16 8.35
CA LEU A 292 -4.48 0.57 7.06
C LEU A 292 -5.68 1.29 6.42
N THR A 293 -6.43 2.11 7.16
CA THR A 293 -7.48 2.97 6.56
C THR A 293 -6.90 3.90 5.48
N GLN A 294 -5.66 4.36 5.64
CA GLN A 294 -5.02 5.29 4.72
C GLN A 294 -4.66 4.67 3.37
N LEU A 295 -4.69 3.33 3.31
CA LEU A 295 -4.37 2.56 2.12
C LEU A 295 -5.60 2.25 1.28
N TYR A 296 -6.79 2.58 1.78
CA TYR A 296 -8.05 2.31 1.12
C TYR A 296 -8.46 3.46 0.19
N ASP A 297 -8.77 3.15 -1.07
CA ASP A 297 -9.42 4.08 -1.99
C ASP A 297 -10.91 3.67 -2.17
N PRO A 298 -11.86 4.39 -1.55
CA PRO A 298 -13.28 4.03 -1.62
C PRO A 298 -13.89 4.12 -3.02
N ARG A 299 -13.23 4.82 -3.96
CA ARG A 299 -13.73 4.94 -5.33
C ARG A 299 -13.30 3.79 -6.20
N LYS A 300 -12.16 3.18 -5.90
CA LYS A 300 -11.58 2.05 -6.66
C LYS A 300 -11.81 0.71 -6.00
N GLY A 301 -12.07 0.70 -4.69
CA GLY A 301 -12.19 -0.51 -3.90
C GLY A 301 -10.87 -1.20 -3.58
N ASN A 302 -9.75 -0.52 -3.80
CA ASN A 302 -8.42 -1.08 -3.59
C ASN A 302 -8.11 -1.10 -2.09
N PHE A 303 -8.05 -2.30 -1.51
CA PHE A 303 -7.54 -2.56 -0.17
C PHE A 303 -6.57 -3.75 -0.20
N PRO A 304 -5.50 -3.75 0.61
CA PRO A 304 -4.54 -4.85 0.65
C PRO A 304 -5.21 -6.22 0.84
N LYS A 305 -4.78 -7.21 0.05
CA LYS A 305 -5.25 -8.60 0.24
C LYS A 305 -4.61 -9.17 1.50
N ILE A 306 -5.42 -9.79 2.34
CA ILE A 306 -4.96 -10.43 3.58
C ILE A 306 -4.86 -11.93 3.32
N LEU A 307 -3.71 -12.53 3.61
CA LEU A 307 -3.44 -13.94 3.37
C LEU A 307 -2.89 -14.58 4.64
N HIS A 308 -3.31 -15.80 4.94
CA HIS A 308 -2.64 -16.64 5.91
C HIS A 308 -1.82 -17.69 5.17
N ALA A 309 -0.50 -17.61 5.27
CA ALA A 309 0.41 -18.45 4.52
C ALA A 309 1.43 -19.10 5.46
N GLY A 310 1.47 -20.43 5.46
CA GLY A 310 2.44 -21.18 6.25
C GLY A 310 3.88 -20.94 5.78
N ARG A 311 4.83 -21.22 6.69
CA ARG A 311 6.27 -21.06 6.45
C ARG A 311 6.80 -21.82 5.24
N GLU A 312 6.18 -22.95 4.89
CA GLU A 312 6.56 -23.76 3.73
C GLU A 312 6.34 -23.00 2.40
N ILE A 313 5.19 -22.33 2.24
CA ILE A 313 4.88 -21.50 1.07
C ILE A 313 5.87 -20.33 0.98
N PHE A 314 6.28 -19.82 2.15
CA PHE A 314 7.24 -18.74 2.22
C PHE A 314 8.64 -19.19 1.75
N ASP A 315 9.16 -20.29 2.28
CA ASP A 315 10.49 -20.78 1.94
C ASP A 315 10.60 -21.18 0.44
N GLU A 316 9.54 -21.77 -0.13
CA GLU A 316 9.48 -22.17 -1.54
C GLU A 316 9.55 -21.01 -2.53
N LEU A 317 9.01 -19.84 -2.17
CA LEU A 317 9.06 -18.65 -3.02
C LEU A 317 10.42 -17.96 -3.00
N GLY A 318 11.40 -18.55 -2.33
CA GLY A 318 12.74 -17.98 -2.25
C GLY A 318 12.77 -16.71 -1.41
N PHE A 319 11.84 -16.55 -0.46
CA PHE A 319 11.92 -15.54 0.58
C PHE A 319 13.06 -15.91 1.56
N LYS A 320 14.30 -15.81 1.09
CA LYS A 320 15.52 -16.09 1.86
C LYS A 320 15.69 -15.05 2.98
N GLU A 321 16.45 -15.42 4.01
CA GLU A 321 16.87 -14.54 5.10
C GLU A 321 17.32 -13.16 4.57
N GLY A 322 16.56 -12.10 4.91
CA GLY A 322 16.70 -10.74 4.38
C GLY A 322 15.36 -10.03 4.16
N VAL A 323 14.25 -10.76 4.16
CA VAL A 323 12.90 -10.21 4.35
C VAL A 323 12.68 -9.94 5.83
N GLN A 324 12.32 -8.71 6.21
CA GLN A 324 11.85 -8.43 7.57
C GLN A 324 10.47 -9.05 7.78
N VAL A 325 10.46 -10.25 8.35
CA VAL A 325 9.27 -10.83 8.96
C VAL A 325 9.04 -10.08 10.28
N ILE A 326 7.94 -9.33 10.35
CA ILE A 326 7.65 -8.48 11.49
C ILE A 326 6.89 -9.30 12.53
N ASP A 327 7.45 -9.41 13.73
CA ASP A 327 6.83 -10.21 14.79
C ASP A 327 5.68 -9.44 15.46
N VAL A 328 4.53 -10.10 15.55
CA VAL A 328 3.35 -9.57 16.23
C VAL A 328 3.31 -10.10 17.67
N ILE A 329 3.45 -9.18 18.63
CA ILE A 329 3.42 -9.46 20.06
C ILE A 329 1.99 -9.71 20.53
N SER A 330 1.00 -9.00 20.02
CA SER A 330 -0.38 -9.24 20.40
C SER A 330 -1.35 -8.81 19.32
N ASN A 331 -2.54 -9.41 19.37
CA ASN A 331 -3.65 -9.06 18.50
C ASN A 331 -4.94 -8.97 19.31
N HIS A 332 -5.58 -7.82 19.24
CA HIS A 332 -6.86 -7.56 19.92
C HIS A 332 -7.76 -6.73 19.00
N SER A 333 -8.91 -7.27 18.60
CA SER A 333 -9.98 -6.52 17.93
C SER A 333 -9.55 -5.75 16.67
N GLY A 334 -8.55 -6.21 15.93
CA GLY A 334 -8.02 -5.47 14.77
C GLY A 334 -6.84 -4.55 15.05
N THR A 335 -6.27 -4.56 16.25
CA THR A 335 -4.98 -3.95 16.55
C THR A 335 -3.88 -5.01 16.56
N LEU A 336 -2.79 -4.75 15.85
CA LEU A 336 -1.59 -5.58 15.81
C LEU A 336 -0.43 -4.86 16.50
N THR A 337 0.01 -5.40 17.63
CA THR A 337 1.16 -4.84 18.36
C THR A 337 2.45 -5.44 17.84
N ILE A 338 3.36 -4.57 17.36
CA ILE A 338 4.66 -4.93 16.80
C ILE A 338 5.74 -4.84 17.87
N ASP A 339 6.73 -5.72 17.80
CA ASP A 339 7.84 -5.71 18.74
C ASP A 339 8.81 -4.53 18.58
N LYS A 340 9.44 -4.17 19.70
CA LYS A 340 10.42 -3.07 19.78
C LYS A 340 11.57 -3.14 18.78
N LYS A 341 12.01 -4.33 18.35
CA LYS A 341 13.13 -4.47 17.41
C LYS A 341 12.70 -4.02 16.02
N HIS A 342 11.52 -4.43 15.56
CA HIS A 342 11.00 -4.01 14.25
C HIS A 342 10.45 -2.58 14.27
N THR A 343 9.93 -2.08 15.39
CA THR A 343 9.50 -0.68 15.50
C THR A 343 10.62 0.33 15.19
N ARG A 344 11.86 0.07 15.63
CA ARG A 344 12.98 1.02 15.51
C ARG A 344 13.74 0.93 14.18
N ASN A 345 13.74 -0.23 13.56
CA ASN A 345 14.57 -0.51 12.38
C ASN A 345 13.82 -0.30 11.06
N ILE A 346 12.53 0.06 11.12
CA ILE A 346 11.64 0.16 9.97
C ILE A 346 11.18 1.60 9.78
N ASP A 347 11.32 2.13 8.57
CA ASP A 347 10.67 3.38 8.17
C ASP A 347 9.20 3.13 7.81
N TRP A 348 8.35 3.13 8.82
CA TRP A 348 6.90 2.97 8.68
C TRP A 348 6.25 4.06 7.81
N GLY A 349 6.84 5.27 7.76
CA GLY A 349 6.39 6.36 6.89
C GLY A 349 6.70 6.11 5.42
N GLN A 350 7.84 5.47 5.11
CA GLN A 350 8.15 5.00 3.75
C GLN A 350 7.19 3.88 3.33
N ILE A 351 6.89 2.92 4.23
CA ILE A 351 5.94 1.83 3.97
C ILE A 351 4.57 2.41 3.58
N GLY A 352 4.00 3.29 4.39
CA GLY A 352 2.70 3.91 4.10
C GLY A 352 2.66 4.64 2.76
N ARG A 353 3.72 5.40 2.41
CA ARG A 353 3.81 6.12 1.12
C ARG A 353 3.95 5.19 -0.08
N THR A 354 4.73 4.12 0.06
CA THR A 354 4.99 3.17 -1.03
C THR A 354 3.74 2.36 -1.33
N ILE A 355 3.05 1.88 -0.29
CA ILE A 355 1.77 1.18 -0.41
C ILE A 355 0.71 2.06 -1.08
N GLY A 356 0.56 3.31 -0.64
CA GLY A 356 -0.45 4.23 -1.16
C GLY A 356 -0.27 4.58 -2.65
N THR A 357 0.92 4.35 -3.21
CA THR A 357 1.24 4.66 -4.62
C THR A 357 1.06 3.45 -5.53
N ILE A 358 1.31 2.23 -5.04
CA ILE A 358 1.38 1.01 -5.88
C ILE A 358 0.03 0.27 -5.93
N GLY A 359 -0.89 0.53 -5.00
CA GLY A 359 -2.27 0.04 -5.08
C GLY A 359 -2.45 -1.48 -5.02
N LYS A 360 -1.35 -2.25 -4.93
CA LYS A 360 -1.35 -3.70 -4.78
C LYS A 360 -0.40 -4.12 -3.65
N LEU A 361 -0.93 -4.12 -2.43
CA LEU A 361 -0.27 -4.65 -1.24
C LEU A 361 -0.89 -5.98 -0.83
N ALA A 362 -0.05 -6.91 -0.37
CA ALA A 362 -0.49 -8.07 0.38
C ALA A 362 -0.03 -8.00 1.83
N LEU A 363 -0.94 -8.29 2.76
CA LEU A 363 -0.62 -8.60 4.15
C LEU A 363 -0.58 -10.12 4.28
N MET A 364 0.59 -10.68 4.57
CA MET A 364 0.74 -12.12 4.78
C MET A 364 0.97 -12.40 6.25
N PHE A 365 0.14 -13.27 6.82
CA PHE A 365 0.27 -13.77 8.18
C PHE A 365 0.94 -15.13 8.19
N LEU A 366 2.10 -15.22 8.83
CA LEU A 366 2.85 -16.45 9.06
C LEU A 366 2.37 -17.18 10.32
#